data_AF-A0A2V8F908-F1
#
_entry.id   AF-A0A2V8F908-F1
#
_cell.length_a   1.000
_cell.length_b   1.000
_cell.length_c   1.000
_cell.angle_alpha   90.00
_cell.angle_beta   90.00
_cell.angle_gamma   90.00
#
_symmetry.space_group_name_H-M   'P 1'
#
loop_
_entity.id
_entity.type
_entity.pdbx_description
1 polymer ?
#
loop_
_entity_poly.entity_id
_entity_poly.type
_entity_poly.pdbx_seq_one_letter_code
_entity_poly.pdbx_strand_id
1 'polypeptide(L)'
;MRATAGDLRNDLVEGGRGSSASHRAGLVIAAVQMAITLVLVVGAGLLGRSLMKVLEVNPGFRVDRIVAMDVSLPRLEDPKARIAQGRFFETLIERIGQIPGVRKVGATSGLPLDGGHPDGMFALLGPNDAPKTIADLGALFRQKDRIGSADFCVVTDGYFVALGIALVRGRMFDARDGAEAPHVALITQSLARERWPGDDPIGRAIEFGNMDGDLRPLTIVGIVADTHEYGLDAPPRPTVYVNLYQRPRP
;
A
#
# COMPACT_ATOMS: atom_id res chain seq x y z
N MET A 1 90.39 -37.86 18.23
CA MET A 1 88.95 -38.16 18.31
C MET A 1 88.20 -37.02 17.64
N ARG A 2 87.65 -37.27 16.45
CA ARG A 2 86.86 -36.34 15.62
C ARG A 2 85.38 -36.54 15.96
N ALA A 3 84.67 -35.47 16.28
CA ALA A 3 83.22 -35.34 16.33
C ALA A 3 82.94 -33.83 16.18
N THR A 4 82.01 -33.29 15.41
CA THR A 4 80.96 -33.76 14.51
C THR A 4 80.58 -32.49 13.75
N ALA A 5 80.77 -32.44 12.43
CA ALA A 5 80.41 -31.29 11.58
C ALA A 5 79.60 -31.72 10.34
N GLY A 6 79.02 -32.92 10.38
CA GLY A 6 78.41 -33.56 9.21
C GLY A 6 76.90 -33.38 9.07
N ASP A 7 76.15 -33.11 10.16
CA ASP A 7 74.69 -33.30 10.14
C ASP A 7 73.83 -32.04 9.95
N LEU A 8 74.41 -30.85 9.95
CA LEU A 8 73.63 -29.61 9.77
C LEU A 8 73.34 -29.27 8.31
N ARG A 9 73.68 -30.13 7.34
CA ARG A 9 73.47 -29.82 5.90
C ARG A 9 72.42 -30.70 5.23
N ASN A 10 72.10 -31.87 5.79
CA ASN A 10 71.07 -32.75 5.25
C ASN A 10 69.66 -32.42 5.78
N ASP A 11 69.54 -31.91 7.00
CA ASP A 11 68.23 -31.53 7.57
C ASP A 11 67.58 -30.31 6.89
N LEU A 12 68.35 -29.49 6.15
CA LEU A 12 67.79 -28.34 5.42
C LEU A 12 67.24 -28.69 4.04
N VAL A 13 67.55 -29.89 3.51
CA VAL A 13 67.11 -30.29 2.16
C VAL A 13 65.76 -31.02 2.19
N GLU A 14 65.39 -31.64 3.32
CA GLU A 14 64.06 -32.25 3.50
C GLU A 14 62.94 -31.22 3.78
N GLY A 15 63.26 -30.05 4.35
CA GLY A 15 62.28 -28.96 4.57
C GLY A 15 61.80 -28.24 3.30
N GLY A 16 62.49 -28.40 2.17
CA GLY A 16 62.25 -27.62 0.94
C GLY A 16 61.11 -28.13 0.04
N ARG A 17 60.70 -29.40 0.17
CA ARG A 17 59.69 -30.01 -0.72
C ARG A 17 58.26 -29.96 -0.15
N GLY A 18 58.09 -29.79 1.16
CA GLY A 18 56.79 -29.59 1.81
C GLY A 18 56.31 -28.13 1.87
N SER A 19 57.22 -27.15 1.75
CA SER A 19 56.92 -25.72 1.89
C SER A 19 56.31 -25.08 0.62
N SER A 20 56.64 -25.59 -0.56
CA SER A 20 56.13 -25.05 -1.84
C SER A 20 54.67 -25.43 -2.11
N ALA A 21 54.27 -26.67 -1.76
CA ALA A 21 52.88 -27.12 -1.88
C ALA A 21 51.96 -26.46 -0.83
N SER A 22 52.46 -26.25 0.39
CA SER A 22 51.73 -25.55 1.46
C SER A 22 51.60 -24.05 1.22
N HIS A 23 52.61 -23.40 0.63
CA HIS A 23 52.50 -22.00 0.18
C HIS A 23 51.48 -21.81 -0.95
N ARG A 24 51.44 -22.71 -1.94
CA ARG A 24 50.44 -22.66 -3.02
C ARG A 24 49.03 -22.89 -2.49
N ALA A 25 48.84 -23.84 -1.59
CA ALA A 25 47.54 -24.06 -0.93
C ALA A 25 47.10 -22.84 -0.09
N GLY A 26 48.02 -22.21 0.65
CA GLY A 26 47.75 -21.00 1.42
C GLY A 26 47.35 -19.80 0.55
N LEU A 27 48.00 -19.62 -0.60
CA LEU A 27 47.66 -18.57 -1.57
C LEU A 27 46.25 -18.75 -2.17
N VAL A 28 45.86 -20.00 -2.47
CA VAL A 28 44.52 -20.30 -2.98
C VAL A 28 43.46 -20.01 -1.92
N ILE A 29 43.68 -20.42 -0.67
CA ILE A 29 42.76 -20.15 0.44
C ILE A 29 42.61 -18.64 0.66
N ALA A 30 43.72 -17.89 0.67
CA ALA A 30 43.70 -16.44 0.83
C ALA A 30 42.95 -15.74 -0.32
N ALA A 31 43.18 -16.15 -1.57
CA ALA A 31 42.48 -15.61 -2.73
C ALA A 31 40.97 -15.89 -2.67
N VAL A 32 40.57 -17.10 -2.28
CA VAL A 32 39.16 -17.46 -2.07
C VAL A 32 38.54 -16.64 -0.94
N GLN A 33 39.24 -16.45 0.17
CA GLN A 33 38.77 -15.63 1.29
C GLN A 33 38.58 -14.16 0.89
N MET A 34 39.52 -13.58 0.13
CA MET A 34 39.41 -12.22 -0.39
C MET A 34 38.24 -12.10 -1.38
N ALA A 35 38.03 -13.11 -2.24
CA ALA A 35 36.89 -13.14 -3.15
C ALA A 35 35.55 -13.19 -2.38
N ILE A 36 35.43 -14.08 -1.39
CA ILE A 36 34.21 -14.20 -0.57
C ILE A 36 33.93 -12.90 0.20
N THR A 37 34.96 -12.31 0.84
CA THR A 37 34.80 -11.04 1.55
C THR A 37 34.41 -9.91 0.61
N LEU A 38 34.97 -9.83 -0.60
CA LEU A 38 34.56 -8.83 -1.58
C LEU A 38 33.11 -9.01 -2.00
N VAL A 39 32.67 -10.25 -2.26
CA VAL A 39 31.26 -10.55 -2.59
C VAL A 39 30.33 -10.16 -1.45
N LEU A 40 30.69 -10.47 -0.20
CA LEU A 40 29.90 -10.11 0.98
C LEU A 40 29.83 -8.59 1.17
N VAL A 41 30.94 -7.87 1.00
CA VAL A 41 30.99 -6.40 1.13
C VAL A 41 30.18 -5.74 0.02
N VAL A 42 30.30 -6.20 -1.22
CA VAL A 42 29.50 -5.69 -2.34
C VAL A 42 28.02 -5.99 -2.11
N GLY A 43 27.67 -7.19 -1.67
CA GLY A 43 26.30 -7.57 -1.32
C GLY A 43 25.72 -6.69 -0.21
N ALA A 44 26.45 -6.49 0.89
CA ALA A 44 26.04 -5.62 1.99
C ALA A 44 25.89 -4.15 1.54
N GLY A 45 26.80 -3.66 0.71
CA GLY A 45 26.73 -2.30 0.15
C GLY A 45 25.51 -2.08 -0.76
N LEU A 46 25.18 -3.07 -1.60
CA LEU A 46 24.00 -3.03 -2.45
C LEU A 46 22.71 -3.10 -1.63
N LEU A 47 22.64 -3.98 -0.63
CA LEU A 47 21.50 -4.07 0.29
C LEU A 47 21.30 -2.76 1.07
N GLY A 48 22.38 -2.19 1.61
CA GLY A 48 22.33 -0.90 2.30
C GLY A 48 21.85 0.23 1.38
N ARG A 49 22.35 0.28 0.15
CA ARG A 49 21.88 1.25 -0.86
C ARG A 49 20.42 1.04 -1.23
N SER A 50 19.97 -0.20 -1.37
CA SER A 50 18.58 -0.53 -1.68
C SER A 50 17.65 -0.10 -0.55
N LEU A 51 18.01 -0.38 0.70
CA LEU A 51 17.23 0.02 1.87
C LEU A 51 17.12 1.55 1.97
N MET A 52 18.23 2.28 1.77
CA MET A 52 18.20 3.75 1.78
C MET A 52 17.26 4.30 0.71
N LYS A 53 17.27 3.73 -0.51
CA LYS A 53 16.33 4.14 -1.57
C LYS A 53 14.88 3.92 -1.16
N VAL A 54 14.56 2.79 -0.53
CA VAL A 54 13.20 2.48 -0.09
C VAL A 54 12.74 3.43 1.02
N LEU A 55 13.63 3.76 1.96
CA LEU A 55 13.32 4.69 3.06
C LEU A 55 13.15 6.15 2.59
N GLU A 56 13.71 6.51 1.43
CA GLU A 56 13.53 7.83 0.81
C GLU A 56 12.25 7.93 -0.04
N VAL A 57 11.60 6.81 -0.38
CA VAL A 57 10.33 6.82 -1.11
C VAL A 57 9.29 7.51 -0.25
N ASN A 58 8.62 8.52 -0.80
CA ASN A 58 7.49 9.15 -0.14
C ASN A 58 6.28 8.19 -0.20
N PRO A 59 5.81 7.65 0.94
CA PRO A 59 4.67 6.73 0.96
C PRO A 59 3.36 7.34 0.42
N GLY A 60 3.26 8.67 0.33
CA GLY A 60 2.03 9.37 -0.05
C GLY A 60 1.12 9.66 1.16
N PHE A 61 1.53 9.25 2.36
CA PHE A 61 0.85 9.50 3.63
C PHE A 61 1.88 9.75 4.74
N ARG A 62 1.45 10.32 5.86
CA ARG A 62 2.29 10.55 7.04
C ARG A 62 2.46 9.25 7.82
N VAL A 63 3.64 9.07 8.39
CA VAL A 63 3.97 7.91 9.23
C VAL A 63 4.30 8.30 10.68
N ASP A 64 4.52 9.59 10.94
CA ASP A 64 4.87 10.08 12.26
C ASP A 64 3.63 10.42 13.10
N ARG A 65 3.67 10.08 14.40
CA ARG A 65 2.64 10.45 15.39
C ARG A 65 1.24 9.94 15.03
N ILE A 66 1.17 8.73 14.46
CA ILE A 66 -0.08 8.02 14.18
C ILE A 66 -0.20 6.85 15.14
N VAL A 67 -1.40 6.70 15.70
CA VAL A 67 -1.80 5.51 16.45
C VAL A 67 -2.90 4.84 15.63
N ALA A 68 -2.66 3.60 15.25
CA ALA A 68 -3.63 2.74 14.61
C ALA A 68 -4.32 1.87 15.67
N MET A 69 -5.62 1.63 15.48
CA MET A 69 -6.41 0.73 16.31
C MET A 69 -7.33 -0.08 15.39
N ASP A 70 -7.29 -1.40 15.53
CA ASP A 70 -8.23 -2.29 14.86
C ASP A 70 -9.53 -2.36 15.67
N VAL A 71 -10.66 -2.22 14.98
CA VAL A 71 -12.00 -2.35 15.57
C VAL A 71 -12.78 -3.35 14.75
N SER A 72 -12.80 -4.59 15.24
CA SER A 72 -13.57 -5.67 14.63
C SER A 72 -15.02 -5.66 15.14
N LEU A 73 -15.98 -5.49 14.22
CA LEU A 73 -17.41 -5.61 14.51
C LEU A 73 -17.95 -6.93 13.94
N PRO A 74 -19.02 -7.51 14.53
CA PRO A 74 -19.69 -8.64 13.92
C PRO A 74 -20.20 -8.27 12.53
N ARG A 75 -20.04 -9.19 11.57
CA ARG A 75 -20.63 -9.02 10.24
C ARG A 75 -22.15 -9.07 10.35
N LEU A 76 -22.80 -7.98 10.00
CA LEU A 76 -24.26 -7.86 10.02
C LEU A 76 -24.76 -7.75 8.58
N GLU A 77 -25.62 -8.69 8.16
CA GLU A 77 -26.15 -8.76 6.79
C GLU A 77 -27.32 -7.78 6.55
N ASP A 78 -27.98 -7.33 7.62
CA ASP A 78 -29.16 -6.45 7.55
C ASP A 78 -28.79 -5.00 7.16
N PRO A 79 -29.43 -4.39 6.14
CA PRO A 79 -29.32 -2.97 5.83
C PRO A 79 -29.51 -2.03 7.03
N LYS A 80 -30.41 -2.33 7.97
CA LYS A 80 -30.59 -1.51 9.19
C LYS A 80 -29.37 -1.54 10.10
N ALA A 81 -28.67 -2.68 10.13
CA ALA A 81 -27.46 -2.84 10.91
C ALA A 81 -26.29 -2.06 10.32
N ARG A 82 -26.21 -1.91 8.98
CA ARG A 82 -25.23 -1.05 8.31
C ARG A 82 -25.35 0.42 8.73
N ILE A 83 -26.58 0.94 8.82
CA ILE A 83 -26.82 2.32 9.32
C ILE A 83 -26.38 2.45 10.79
N ALA A 84 -26.63 1.43 11.61
CA ALA A 84 -26.19 1.41 13.00
C ALA A 84 -24.65 1.40 13.13
N GLN A 85 -23.94 0.70 12.24
CA GLN A 85 -22.47 0.72 12.20
C GLN A 85 -21.92 2.12 11.87
N GLY A 86 -22.49 2.81 10.88
CA GLY A 86 -22.10 4.18 10.56
C GLY A 86 -22.21 5.12 11.77
N ARG A 87 -23.33 5.05 12.51
CA ARG A 87 -23.54 5.83 13.75
C ARG A 87 -22.60 5.43 14.88
N PHE A 88 -22.27 4.14 14.98
CA PHE A 88 -21.28 3.66 15.95
C PHE A 88 -19.92 4.30 15.69
N PHE A 89 -19.44 4.27 14.45
CA PHE A 89 -18.16 4.88 14.08
C PHE A 89 -18.18 6.40 14.24
N GLU A 90 -19.29 7.07 13.91
CA GLU A 90 -19.48 8.50 14.19
C GLU A 90 -19.26 8.81 15.67
N THR A 91 -19.97 8.12 16.56
CA THR A 91 -19.84 8.31 18.02
C THR A 91 -18.44 7.95 18.52
N LEU A 92 -17.83 6.90 17.98
CA LEU A 92 -16.48 6.46 18.37
C LEU A 92 -15.43 7.52 18.00
N ILE A 93 -15.50 8.04 16.77
CA ILE A 93 -14.58 9.08 16.28
C ILE A 93 -14.73 10.36 17.10
N GLU A 94 -15.97 10.78 17.40
CA GLU A 94 -16.22 11.93 18.26
C GLU A 94 -15.60 11.78 19.64
N ARG A 95 -15.78 10.62 20.29
CA ARG A 95 -15.22 10.34 21.62
C ARG A 95 -13.69 10.32 21.62
N ILE A 96 -13.07 9.69 20.62
CA ILE A 96 -11.60 9.67 20.49
C ILE A 96 -11.09 11.09 20.23
N GLY A 97 -11.80 11.88 19.42
CA GLY A 97 -11.45 13.26 19.13
C GLY A 97 -11.46 14.19 20.35
N GLN A 98 -12.17 13.82 21.42
CA GLN A 98 -12.21 14.57 22.68
C GLN A 98 -11.06 14.25 23.64
N ILE A 99 -10.26 13.22 23.37
CA ILE A 99 -9.13 12.83 24.22
C ILE A 99 -8.01 13.89 24.11
N PRO A 100 -7.53 14.46 25.23
CA PRO A 100 -6.43 15.43 25.21
C PRO A 100 -5.19 14.88 24.49
N GLY A 101 -4.67 15.63 23.52
CA GLY A 101 -3.51 15.25 22.71
C GLY A 101 -3.87 14.65 21.34
N VAL A 102 -5.12 14.20 21.14
CA VAL A 102 -5.61 13.79 19.82
C VAL A 102 -5.83 15.03 18.96
N ARG A 103 -5.17 15.08 17.79
CA ARG A 103 -5.30 16.20 16.86
C ARG A 103 -6.32 15.95 15.75
N LYS A 104 -6.34 14.72 15.23
CA LYS A 104 -7.15 14.27 14.11
C LYS A 104 -7.47 12.79 14.31
N VAL A 105 -8.65 12.38 13.89
CA VAL A 105 -9.14 11.01 13.95
C VAL A 105 -9.76 10.69 12.60
N GLY A 106 -9.49 9.50 12.09
CA GLY A 106 -10.09 8.97 10.89
C GLY A 106 -10.29 7.47 11.03
N ALA A 107 -11.19 6.92 10.23
CA ALA A 107 -11.40 5.49 10.13
C ALA A 107 -11.23 5.05 8.68
N THR A 108 -10.78 3.81 8.51
CA THR A 108 -10.58 3.16 7.23
C THR A 108 -10.89 1.67 7.34
N SER A 109 -11.31 1.02 6.25
CA SER A 109 -11.41 -0.45 6.18
C SER A 109 -10.06 -1.15 5.98
N GLY A 110 -8.97 -0.41 5.75
CA GLY A 110 -7.63 -0.95 5.61
C GLY A 110 -6.59 0.15 5.59
N LEU A 111 -5.51 -0.02 6.35
CA LEU A 111 -4.41 0.94 6.39
C LEU A 111 -3.46 0.76 5.20
N PRO A 112 -2.79 1.84 4.77
CA PRO A 112 -1.69 1.70 3.83
C PRO A 112 -0.60 0.77 4.34
N LEU A 113 -0.01 -0.01 3.43
CA LEU A 113 1.00 -1.03 3.71
C LEU A 113 0.48 -2.26 4.50
N ASP A 114 -0.83 -2.44 4.63
CA ASP A 114 -1.46 -3.60 5.30
C ASP A 114 -1.83 -4.75 4.35
N GLY A 115 -1.10 -4.88 3.23
CA GLY A 115 -1.39 -5.88 2.19
C GLY A 115 -2.41 -5.46 1.14
N GLY A 116 -2.81 -4.19 1.15
CA GLY A 116 -3.69 -3.56 0.16
C GLY A 116 -5.18 -3.65 0.48
N HIS A 117 -6.02 -3.30 -0.49
CA HIS A 117 -7.47 -3.32 -0.36
C HIS A 117 -8.09 -4.38 -1.26
N PRO A 118 -9.35 -4.78 -1.00
CA PRO A 118 -10.12 -5.54 -1.98
C PRO A 118 -10.18 -4.78 -3.30
N ASP A 119 -9.82 -5.44 -4.40
CA ASP A 119 -9.85 -4.87 -5.74
C ASP A 119 -11.01 -5.43 -6.56
N GLY A 120 -11.46 -4.66 -7.56
CA GLY A 120 -12.56 -5.07 -8.40
C GLY A 120 -12.78 -4.17 -9.60
N MET A 121 -13.68 -4.62 -10.47
CA MET A 121 -14.14 -3.82 -11.60
C MET A 121 -15.21 -2.82 -11.16
N PHE A 122 -15.09 -1.59 -11.62
CA PHE A 122 -16.14 -0.58 -11.53
C PHE A 122 -16.62 -0.21 -12.93
N ALA A 123 -17.87 0.24 -13.04
CA ALA A 123 -18.48 0.67 -14.30
C ALA A 123 -18.64 2.19 -14.35
N LEU A 124 -18.33 2.80 -15.49
CA LEU A 124 -18.62 4.20 -15.81
C LEU A 124 -20.10 4.32 -16.18
N LEU A 125 -20.84 5.20 -15.50
CA LEU A 125 -22.26 5.39 -15.76
C LEU A 125 -22.52 6.57 -16.71
N GLY A 126 -23.41 6.34 -17.66
CA GLY A 126 -24.01 7.38 -18.48
C GLY A 126 -25.24 7.99 -17.78
N PRO A 127 -25.84 9.06 -18.34
CA PRO A 127 -26.91 9.83 -17.71
C PRO A 127 -28.17 9.03 -17.29
N ASN A 128 -28.36 7.80 -17.77
CA ASN A 128 -29.51 6.94 -17.44
C ASN A 128 -29.14 5.47 -17.17
N ASP A 129 -27.86 5.17 -16.88
CA ASP A 129 -27.36 3.79 -16.83
C ASP A 129 -27.25 3.22 -15.41
N ALA A 130 -27.86 3.87 -14.42
CA ALA A 130 -27.82 3.40 -13.04
C ALA A 130 -28.46 1.99 -12.94
N PRO A 131 -27.69 0.94 -12.57
CA PRO A 131 -28.23 -0.40 -12.51
C PRO A 131 -29.22 -0.53 -11.36
N LYS A 132 -30.31 -1.26 -11.61
CA LYS A 132 -31.34 -1.55 -10.58
C LYS A 132 -31.17 -2.94 -10.00
N THR A 133 -30.52 -3.83 -10.75
CA THR A 133 -30.28 -5.21 -10.39
C THR A 133 -28.83 -5.60 -10.64
N ILE A 134 -28.38 -6.69 -9.98
CA ILE A 134 -27.05 -7.28 -10.21
C ILE A 134 -26.90 -7.73 -11.67
N ALA A 135 -27.99 -8.14 -12.33
CA ALA A 135 -27.97 -8.50 -13.74
C ALA A 135 -27.67 -7.30 -14.66
N ASP A 136 -28.22 -6.12 -14.33
CA ASP A 136 -27.95 -4.88 -15.07
C ASP A 136 -26.48 -4.47 -14.91
N LEU A 137 -25.95 -4.56 -13.69
CA LEU A 137 -24.54 -4.31 -13.44
C LEU A 137 -23.64 -5.29 -14.22
N GLY A 138 -24.00 -6.57 -14.23
CA GLY A 138 -23.32 -7.58 -15.04
C GLY A 138 -23.35 -7.28 -16.54
N ALA A 139 -24.37 -6.57 -17.03
CA ALA A 139 -24.43 -6.11 -18.41
C ALA A 139 -23.46 -4.94 -18.69
N LEU A 140 -23.32 -4.00 -17.74
CA LEU A 140 -22.34 -2.93 -17.82
C LEU A 140 -20.91 -3.49 -17.82
N PHE A 141 -20.63 -4.53 -17.03
CA PHE A 141 -19.31 -5.16 -17.02
C PHE A 141 -18.93 -5.89 -18.32
N ARG A 142 -19.87 -6.13 -19.23
CA ARG A 142 -19.57 -6.63 -20.58
C ARG A 142 -19.10 -5.53 -21.54
N GLN A 143 -19.32 -4.26 -21.20
CA GLN A 143 -18.90 -3.09 -22.00
C GLN A 143 -17.47 -2.71 -21.64
N LYS A 144 -16.49 -3.31 -22.33
CA LYS A 144 -15.06 -3.20 -21.99
C LYS A 144 -14.52 -1.76 -21.99
N ASP A 145 -15.12 -0.88 -22.77
CA ASP A 145 -14.79 0.55 -22.84
C ASP A 145 -15.22 1.32 -21.59
N ARG A 146 -16.23 0.81 -20.87
CA ARG A 146 -16.86 1.47 -19.73
C ARG A 146 -16.51 0.85 -18.39
N ILE A 147 -15.55 -0.07 -18.34
CA ILE A 147 -15.07 -0.66 -17.08
C ILE A 147 -13.66 -0.18 -16.77
N GLY A 148 -13.38 0.00 -15.49
CA GLY A 148 -12.04 0.16 -14.94
C GLY A 148 -11.82 -0.81 -13.79
N SER A 149 -10.57 -0.93 -13.34
CA SER A 149 -10.23 -1.70 -12.15
C SER A 149 -9.63 -0.74 -11.12
N ALA A 150 -10.05 -0.90 -9.87
CA ALA A 150 -9.49 -0.12 -8.77
C ALA A 150 -9.58 -0.90 -7.47
N ASP A 151 -8.79 -0.45 -6.51
CA ASP A 151 -8.90 -0.84 -5.13
C ASP A 151 -10.12 -0.11 -4.51
N PHE A 152 -10.84 -0.78 -3.61
CA PHE A 152 -12.01 -0.24 -2.93
C PHE A 152 -11.73 -0.05 -1.45
N CYS A 153 -11.69 1.21 -1.02
CA CYS A 153 -11.38 1.57 0.36
C CYS A 153 -12.50 2.41 0.97
N VAL A 154 -12.99 2.01 2.14
CA VAL A 154 -14.01 2.73 2.90
C VAL A 154 -13.32 3.63 3.91
N VAL A 155 -13.57 4.93 3.89
CA VAL A 155 -12.87 5.90 4.74
C VAL A 155 -13.78 7.01 5.25
N THR A 156 -13.38 7.67 6.33
CA THR A 156 -13.98 8.95 6.74
C THR A 156 -13.22 10.14 6.14
N ASP A 157 -13.80 11.34 6.19
CA ASP A 157 -13.10 12.58 5.84
C ASP A 157 -11.82 12.77 6.69
N GLY A 158 -11.90 12.42 7.97
CA GLY A 158 -10.79 12.49 8.91
C GLY A 158 -9.61 11.59 8.56
N TYR A 159 -9.80 10.54 7.76
CA TYR A 159 -8.72 9.64 7.30
C TYR A 159 -7.65 10.39 6.52
N PHE A 160 -8.05 11.13 5.48
CA PHE A 160 -7.12 11.88 4.64
C PHE A 160 -6.38 12.95 5.44
N VAL A 161 -7.09 13.62 6.36
CA VAL A 161 -6.50 14.65 7.21
C VAL A 161 -5.53 14.03 8.21
N ALA A 162 -5.87 12.92 8.85
CA ALA A 162 -5.00 12.23 9.80
C ALA A 162 -3.70 11.75 9.12
N LEU A 163 -3.83 11.13 7.95
CA LEU A 163 -2.71 10.65 7.15
C LEU A 163 -2.03 11.74 6.32
N GLY A 164 -2.57 12.95 6.24
CA GLY A 164 -2.00 14.02 5.41
C GLY A 164 -2.00 13.73 3.90
N ILE A 165 -2.94 12.92 3.43
CA ILE A 165 -3.15 12.65 2.00
C ILE A 165 -3.75 13.90 1.37
N ALA A 166 -3.07 14.46 0.37
CA ALA A 166 -3.45 15.73 -0.22
C ALA A 166 -4.64 15.60 -1.19
N LEU A 167 -5.54 16.59 -1.16
CA LEU A 167 -6.50 16.82 -2.23
C LEU A 167 -5.78 17.43 -3.43
N VAL A 168 -5.90 16.82 -4.60
CA VAL A 168 -5.35 17.30 -5.86
C VAL A 168 -6.35 18.22 -6.57
N ARG A 169 -7.64 17.83 -6.61
CA ARG A 169 -8.71 18.60 -7.26
C ARG A 169 -10.08 18.25 -6.67
N GLY A 170 -11.03 19.19 -6.72
CA GLY A 170 -12.41 18.97 -6.27
C GLY A 170 -12.58 19.29 -4.79
N ARG A 171 -13.22 18.39 -4.05
CA ARG A 171 -13.42 18.51 -2.60
C ARG A 171 -13.22 17.17 -1.90
N MET A 172 -12.86 17.20 -0.62
CA MET A 172 -12.93 16.03 0.26
C MET A 172 -14.38 15.70 0.63
N PHE A 173 -14.58 14.55 1.28
CA PHE A 173 -15.83 14.27 1.99
C PHE A 173 -16.09 15.31 3.08
N ASP A 174 -17.35 15.66 3.28
CA ASP A 174 -17.77 16.56 4.35
C ASP A 174 -19.18 16.23 4.86
N ALA A 175 -19.69 17.05 5.77
CA ALA A 175 -20.98 16.84 6.44
C ALA A 175 -22.19 16.77 5.48
N ARG A 176 -22.06 17.18 4.21
CA ARG A 176 -23.12 17.07 3.20
C ARG A 176 -23.25 15.64 2.66
N ASP A 177 -22.21 14.82 2.81
CA ASP A 177 -22.15 13.45 2.29
C ASP A 177 -22.68 12.43 3.32
N GLY A 178 -23.85 12.73 3.90
CA GLY A 178 -24.53 11.85 4.85
C GLY A 178 -25.12 10.60 4.18
N ALA A 179 -25.60 9.66 4.99
CA ALA A 179 -26.14 8.37 4.55
C ALA A 179 -27.32 8.46 3.55
N GLU A 180 -28.10 9.54 3.62
CA GLU A 180 -29.26 9.78 2.75
C GLU A 180 -28.95 10.72 1.57
N ALA A 181 -27.73 11.27 1.51
CA ALA A 181 -27.30 12.12 0.41
C ALA A 181 -26.92 11.28 -0.82
N PRO A 182 -26.84 11.87 -2.04
CA PRO A 182 -26.23 11.19 -3.17
C PRO A 182 -24.85 10.65 -2.79
N HIS A 183 -24.58 9.39 -3.15
CA HIS A 183 -23.36 8.73 -2.75
C HIS A 183 -22.17 9.30 -3.52
N VAL A 184 -21.06 9.51 -2.82
CA VAL A 184 -19.87 10.15 -3.37
C VAL A 184 -18.63 9.29 -3.24
N ALA A 185 -17.69 9.50 -4.15
CA ALA A 185 -16.38 8.87 -4.14
C ALA A 185 -15.27 9.89 -4.36
N LEU A 186 -14.11 9.59 -3.78
CA LEU A 186 -12.83 10.21 -4.11
C LEU A 186 -12.00 9.18 -4.89
N ILE A 187 -11.24 9.63 -5.87
CA ILE A 187 -10.35 8.75 -6.63
C ILE A 187 -8.90 9.18 -6.51
N THR A 188 -7.97 8.26 -6.65
CA THR A 188 -6.55 8.62 -6.76
C THR A 188 -6.27 9.33 -8.08
N GLN A 189 -5.23 10.17 -8.09
CA GLN A 189 -4.77 10.82 -9.32
C GLN A 189 -4.28 9.81 -10.37
N SER A 190 -3.78 8.64 -9.96
CA SER A 190 -3.44 7.53 -10.87
C SER A 190 -4.68 7.05 -11.62
N LEU A 191 -5.79 6.82 -10.91
CA LEU A 191 -7.05 6.41 -11.52
C LEU A 191 -7.60 7.49 -12.46
N ALA A 192 -7.51 8.75 -12.05
CA ALA A 192 -7.93 9.88 -12.87
C ALA A 192 -7.17 9.93 -14.20
N ARG A 193 -5.84 9.80 -14.16
CA ARG A 193 -4.98 9.81 -15.37
C ARG A 193 -5.23 8.62 -16.28
N GLU A 194 -5.46 7.44 -15.71
CA GLU A 194 -5.69 6.21 -16.47
C GLU A 194 -7.03 6.25 -17.22
N ARG A 195 -8.09 6.70 -16.53
CA ARG A 195 -9.46 6.55 -17.02
C ARG A 195 -10.04 7.78 -17.68
N TRP A 196 -9.51 8.96 -17.38
CA TRP A 196 -9.93 10.23 -17.96
C TRP A 196 -8.71 11.04 -18.43
N PRO A 197 -7.90 10.51 -19.37
CA PRO A 197 -6.74 11.23 -19.87
C PRO A 197 -7.17 12.51 -20.58
N GLY A 198 -6.87 13.67 -19.97
CA GLY A 198 -7.23 14.98 -20.50
C GLY A 198 -8.67 15.44 -20.19
N ASP A 199 -9.46 14.62 -19.52
CA ASP A 199 -10.86 14.89 -19.15
C ASP A 199 -11.01 15.13 -17.64
N ASP A 200 -12.03 15.88 -17.21
CA ASP A 200 -12.37 16.01 -15.79
C ASP A 200 -13.25 14.83 -15.34
N PRO A 201 -12.80 14.01 -14.35
CA PRO A 201 -13.62 12.96 -13.77
C PRO A 201 -14.64 13.49 -12.76
N ILE A 202 -14.45 14.70 -12.23
CA ILE A 202 -15.33 15.25 -11.19
C ILE A 202 -16.74 15.45 -11.75
N GLY A 203 -17.75 15.00 -10.99
CA GLY A 203 -19.15 15.00 -11.37
C GLY A 203 -19.58 13.78 -12.19
N ARG A 204 -18.64 12.94 -12.65
CA ARG A 204 -18.99 11.67 -13.31
C ARG A 204 -19.45 10.65 -12.29
N ALA A 205 -20.37 9.80 -12.72
CA ALA A 205 -20.90 8.72 -11.92
C ALA A 205 -20.22 7.39 -12.27
N ILE A 206 -19.89 6.62 -11.24
CA ILE A 206 -19.41 5.24 -11.36
C ILE A 206 -20.30 4.32 -10.54
N GLU A 207 -20.25 3.04 -10.85
CA GLU A 207 -20.84 1.99 -10.06
C GLU A 207 -19.76 1.02 -9.62
N PHE A 208 -19.75 0.70 -8.32
CA PHE A 208 -18.77 -0.23 -7.74
C PHE A 208 -19.42 -1.18 -6.71
N GLY A 209 -20.69 -1.54 -6.94
CA GLY A 209 -21.53 -2.29 -6.00
C GLY A 209 -21.24 -3.79 -5.95
N ASN A 210 -20.42 -4.32 -6.85
CA ASN A 210 -19.84 -5.67 -6.69
C ASN A 210 -18.94 -5.78 -5.44
N MET A 211 -18.50 -4.65 -4.87
CA MET A 211 -17.67 -4.64 -3.67
C MET A 211 -18.51 -4.71 -2.38
N ASP A 212 -19.63 -4.01 -2.31
CA ASP A 212 -20.41 -3.85 -1.06
C ASP A 212 -21.90 -4.24 -1.17
N GLY A 213 -22.31 -4.69 -2.36
CA GLY A 213 -23.68 -5.10 -2.66
C GLY A 213 -24.67 -3.95 -2.85
N ASP A 214 -24.23 -2.69 -2.82
CA ASP A 214 -25.12 -1.54 -2.95
C ASP A 214 -24.94 -0.85 -4.32
N LEU A 215 -26.01 -0.91 -5.13
CA LEU A 215 -26.04 -0.51 -6.53
C LEU A 215 -26.22 1.00 -6.75
N ARG A 216 -26.28 1.80 -5.67
CA ARG A 216 -26.43 3.26 -5.79
C ARG A 216 -25.21 3.88 -6.51
N PRO A 217 -25.37 4.72 -7.54
CA PRO A 217 -24.25 5.38 -8.18
C PRO A 217 -23.37 6.18 -7.21
N LEU A 218 -22.05 6.12 -7.40
CA LEU A 218 -21.07 6.97 -6.73
C LEU A 218 -20.68 8.13 -7.65
N THR A 219 -20.88 9.36 -7.19
CA THR A 219 -20.43 10.56 -7.91
C THR A 219 -19.00 10.90 -7.48
N ILE A 220 -18.09 11.05 -8.43
CA ILE A 220 -16.72 11.45 -8.14
C ILE A 220 -16.71 12.93 -7.76
N VAL A 221 -16.30 13.26 -6.53
CA VAL A 221 -16.31 14.66 -6.03
C VAL A 221 -14.91 15.24 -5.85
N GLY A 222 -13.88 14.41 -5.93
CA GLY A 222 -12.50 14.87 -5.80
C GLY A 222 -11.47 13.81 -6.19
N ILE A 223 -10.26 14.30 -6.36
CA ILE A 223 -9.07 13.54 -6.72
C ILE A 223 -8.06 13.75 -5.60
N VAL A 224 -7.50 12.67 -5.07
CA VAL A 224 -6.47 12.68 -4.01
C VAL A 224 -5.13 12.19 -4.53
N ALA A 225 -4.07 12.51 -3.78
CA ALA A 225 -2.72 12.02 -4.08
C ALA A 225 -2.65 10.49 -4.01
N ASP A 226 -1.72 9.92 -4.77
CA ASP A 226 -1.46 8.47 -4.78
C ASP A 226 -0.83 8.03 -3.45
N THR A 227 -1.25 6.88 -2.93
CA THR A 227 -0.68 6.23 -1.73
C THR A 227 -0.07 4.88 -2.08
N HIS A 228 1.03 4.53 -1.39
CA HIS A 228 1.64 3.21 -1.51
C HIS A 228 0.91 2.21 -0.61
N GLU A 229 0.02 1.42 -1.22
CA GLU A 229 -0.82 0.46 -0.49
C GLU A 229 -0.14 -0.93 -0.34
N TYR A 230 0.66 -1.37 -1.32
CA TYR A 230 1.22 -2.73 -1.41
C TYR A 230 2.72 -2.84 -1.08
N GLY A 231 3.32 -1.76 -0.58
CA GLY A 231 4.77 -1.67 -0.37
C GLY A 231 5.35 -0.40 -0.96
N LEU A 232 6.47 0.05 -0.43
CA LEU A 232 7.20 1.23 -0.92
C LEU A 232 7.99 0.96 -2.21
N ASP A 233 8.17 -0.31 -2.56
CA ASP A 233 8.83 -0.79 -3.76
C ASP A 233 7.86 -1.08 -4.93
N ALA A 234 6.55 -1.03 -4.66
CA ALA A 234 5.50 -1.21 -5.65
C ALA A 234 4.91 0.15 -6.09
N PRO A 235 4.51 0.32 -7.37
CA PRO A 235 3.84 1.54 -7.79
C PRO A 235 2.46 1.69 -7.10
N PRO A 236 2.02 2.92 -6.80
CA PRO A 236 0.66 3.15 -6.32
C PRO A 236 -0.40 2.62 -7.28
N ARG A 237 -1.41 1.94 -6.74
CA ARG A 237 -2.53 1.42 -7.53
C ARG A 237 -3.66 2.46 -7.65
N PRO A 238 -4.51 2.34 -8.68
CA PRO A 238 -5.75 3.11 -8.76
C PRO A 238 -6.69 2.73 -7.61
N THR A 239 -7.15 3.72 -6.83
CA THR A 239 -8.04 3.48 -5.68
C THR A 239 -9.27 4.38 -5.75
N VAL A 240 -10.42 3.78 -5.45
CA VAL A 240 -11.68 4.47 -5.18
C VAL A 240 -11.92 4.45 -3.68
N TYR A 241 -11.95 5.63 -3.09
CA TYR A 241 -12.35 5.83 -1.70
C TYR A 241 -13.84 6.15 -1.64
N VAL A 242 -14.57 5.47 -0.76
CA VAL A 242 -15.99 5.74 -0.49
C VAL A 242 -16.18 6.20 0.95
N ASN A 243 -17.20 7.04 1.17
CA ASN A 243 -17.49 7.56 2.50
C ASN A 243 -18.08 6.46 3.39
N LEU A 244 -17.46 6.21 4.55
CA LEU A 244 -17.89 5.24 5.56
C LEU A 244 -19.34 5.44 6.00
N TYR A 245 -19.81 6.68 6.09
CA TYR A 245 -21.18 6.97 6.52
C TYR A 245 -22.23 6.62 5.45
N GLN A 246 -21.81 6.48 4.19
CA GLN A 246 -22.67 6.10 3.07
C GLN A 246 -22.53 4.62 2.71
N ARG A 247 -21.31 4.09 2.76
CA ARG A 247 -20.93 2.72 2.38
C ARG A 247 -20.24 1.98 3.55
N PRO A 248 -20.89 1.83 4.72
CA PRO A 248 -20.27 1.15 5.85
C PRO A 248 -20.01 -0.31 5.49
N ARG A 249 -18.77 -0.76 5.71
CA ARG A 249 -18.40 -2.17 5.62
C ARG A 249 -18.29 -2.76 7.03
N PRO A 250 -18.71 -4.03 7.20
CA PRO A 250 -18.50 -4.78 8.43
C PRO A 250 -17.03 -5.12 8.66
#